data_AF-A0AA90SNY8-F1
#
_entry.id   AF-A0AA90SNY8-F1
#
_cell.length_a   1.000
_cell.length_b   1.000
_cell.length_c   1.000
_cell.angle_alpha   90.00
_cell.angle_beta   90.00
_cell.angle_gamma   90.00
#
_symmetry.space_group_name_H-M   'P 1'
#
loop_
_entity.id
_entity.type
_entity.pdbx_description
1 polymer ?
#
loop_
_entity_poly.entity_id
_entity_poly.type
_entity_poly.pdbx_seq_one_letter_code
_entity_poly.pdbx_strand_id
1 'polypeptide(L)'
;MKDISSLAKKPKAYLPLHQARITFIAQLVMALLRSRSTNLYHIADELQDNDSSYRRIKRFLADYDYSFEQLSELILSCLDMNRFTLCMDRTNWEHGSKNINYLVVPIAWQETSTPIV
;
A
#
# COMPACT_ATOMS: atom_id res chain seq x y z
N MET A 1 7.74 16.11 7.80
CA MET A 1 7.93 16.46 6.37
C MET A 1 9.13 15.74 5.74
N LYS A 2 10.28 15.64 6.43
CA LYS A 2 11.44 14.84 5.97
C LYS A 2 11.11 13.35 5.76
N ASP A 3 10.27 12.75 6.60
CA ASP A 3 9.92 11.33 6.47
C ASP A 3 9.08 11.04 5.22
N ILE A 4 8.16 11.96 4.91
CA ILE A 4 7.29 11.87 3.71
C ILE A 4 8.14 11.97 2.44
N SER A 5 9.07 12.92 2.38
CA SER A 5 9.92 13.08 1.20
C SER A 5 10.90 11.92 1.03
N SER A 6 11.37 11.32 2.12
CA SER A 6 12.17 10.09 2.07
C SER A 6 11.35 8.91 1.55
N LEU A 7 10.18 8.66 2.14
CA LEU A 7 9.29 7.55 1.77
C LEU A 7 8.81 7.65 0.31
N ALA A 8 8.56 8.87 -0.18
CA ALA A 8 8.11 9.12 -1.56
C ALA A 8 9.12 8.72 -2.64
N LYS A 9 10.42 8.55 -2.32
CA LYS A 9 11.45 8.26 -3.32
C LYS A 9 11.24 6.92 -4.02
N LYS A 10 10.98 5.83 -3.28
CA LYS A 10 10.78 4.51 -3.88
C LYS A 10 9.51 4.45 -4.73
N PRO A 11 8.32 4.84 -4.23
CA PRO A 11 7.11 4.88 -5.06
C PRO A 11 7.30 5.73 -6.33
N LYS A 12 8.05 6.85 -6.27
CA LYS A 12 8.30 7.68 -7.46
C LYS A 12 9.08 6.94 -8.55
N ALA A 13 10.00 6.05 -8.17
CA ALA A 13 10.85 5.33 -9.09
C ALA A 13 10.10 4.22 -9.84
N TYR A 14 9.09 3.61 -9.22
CA TYR A 14 8.40 2.43 -9.76
C TYR A 14 6.96 2.70 -10.22
N LEU A 15 6.29 3.73 -9.68
CA LEU A 15 4.91 4.05 -10.04
C LEU A 15 4.88 5.25 -11.01
N PRO A 16 4.30 5.13 -12.21
CA PRO A 16 4.22 6.20 -13.22
C PRO A 16 3.14 7.24 -12.87
N LEU A 17 3.14 7.73 -11.64
CA LEU A 17 2.15 8.65 -11.12
C LEU A 17 2.68 10.08 -11.04
N HIS A 18 1.75 11.03 -11.15
CA HIS A 18 2.04 12.44 -10.91
C HIS A 18 2.62 12.66 -9.50
N GLN A 19 3.52 13.63 -9.34
CA GLN A 19 4.23 13.88 -8.06
C GLN A 19 3.27 14.07 -6.88
N ALA A 20 2.14 14.75 -7.10
CA ALA A 20 1.12 14.94 -6.07
C ALA A 20 0.51 13.62 -5.55
N ARG A 21 0.35 12.61 -6.44
CA ARG A 21 -0.15 11.28 -6.07
C ARG A 21 0.91 10.49 -5.30
N ILE A 22 2.17 10.55 -5.74
CA ILE A 22 3.31 9.95 -5.00
C ILE A 22 3.43 10.52 -3.59
N THR A 23 3.41 11.86 -3.45
CA THR A 23 3.45 12.51 -2.15
C THR A 23 2.25 12.11 -1.29
N PHE A 24 1.07 11.97 -1.90
CA PHE A 24 -0.12 11.49 -1.20
C PHE A 24 0.00 10.04 -0.72
N ILE A 25 0.57 9.13 -1.52
CA ILE A 25 0.84 7.75 -1.09
C ILE A 25 1.72 7.76 0.16
N ALA A 26 2.80 8.54 0.16
CA ALA A 26 3.67 8.65 1.33
C ALA A 26 2.94 9.23 2.56
N GLN A 27 2.06 10.22 2.37
CA GLN A 27 1.21 10.73 3.44
C GLN A 27 0.24 9.67 3.97
N LEU A 28 -0.42 8.93 3.07
CA LEU A 28 -1.40 7.91 3.38
C LEU A 28 -0.77 6.75 4.16
N VAL A 29 0.40 6.26 3.74
CA VAL A 29 1.14 5.22 4.47
C VAL A 29 1.50 5.68 5.88
N MET A 30 1.98 6.91 6.04
CA MET A 30 2.28 7.45 7.37
C MET A 30 1.02 7.57 8.24
N ALA A 31 -0.10 8.01 7.67
CA ALA A 31 -1.37 8.12 8.37
C ALA A 31 -1.92 6.75 8.80
N LEU A 32 -1.80 5.72 7.94
CA LEU A 32 -2.15 4.34 8.28
C LEU A 32 -1.32 3.81 9.46
N LEU A 33 -0.01 4.04 9.44
CA LEU A 33 0.90 3.58 10.51
C LEU A 33 0.62 4.28 11.85
N ARG A 34 0.27 5.57 11.84
CA ARG A 34 -0.02 6.34 13.06
C ARG A 34 -1.39 6.03 13.64
N SER A 35 -2.42 6.03 12.80
CA SER A 35 -3.80 5.72 13.21
C SER A 35 -3.95 4.26 13.64
N ARG A 36 -3.10 3.35 13.13
CA ARG A 36 -3.20 1.90 13.31
C ARG A 36 -4.62 1.39 13.01
N SER A 37 -5.26 2.00 12.02
CA SER A 37 -6.64 1.75 11.65
C SER A 37 -6.80 1.70 10.14
N THR A 38 -7.75 0.89 9.69
CA THR A 38 -8.22 0.88 8.29
C THR A 38 -9.47 1.76 8.11
N ASN A 39 -10.00 2.34 9.19
CA ASN A 39 -11.12 3.28 9.11
C ASN A 39 -10.64 4.61 8.51
N LEU A 40 -11.20 4.98 7.36
CA LEU A 40 -10.81 6.17 6.61
C LEU A 40 -10.99 7.48 7.39
N TYR A 41 -11.90 7.54 8.37
CA TYR A 41 -12.02 8.71 9.25
C TYR A 41 -10.81 8.86 10.18
N HIS A 42 -10.39 7.77 10.84
CA HIS A 42 -9.19 7.78 11.69
C HIS A 42 -7.91 8.04 10.88
N ILE A 43 -7.85 7.56 9.64
CA ILE A 43 -6.74 7.87 8.72
C ILE A 43 -6.78 9.35 8.33
N ALA A 44 -7.96 9.92 8.09
CA ALA A 44 -8.10 11.33 7.75
C ALA A 44 -7.73 12.27 8.91
N ASP A 45 -7.99 11.88 10.15
CA ASP A 45 -7.55 12.62 11.36
C ASP A 45 -6.02 12.75 11.45
N GLU A 46 -5.28 11.74 10.98
CA GLU A 46 -3.81 11.77 10.92
C GLU A 46 -3.27 12.61 9.75
N LEU A 47 -4.14 13.07 8.84
CA LEU A 47 -3.81 13.99 7.77
C LEU A 47 -4.12 15.45 8.20
N GLN A 48 -4.61 16.28 7.28
CA GLN A 48 -4.93 17.69 7.54
C GLN A 48 -6.38 17.94 7.18
N ASP A 49 -7.17 18.46 8.12
CA ASP A 49 -8.61 18.71 7.98
C ASP A 49 -9.42 17.44 7.60
N ASN A 50 -10.15 16.90 8.57
CA ASN A 50 -10.75 15.57 8.50
C ASN A 50 -11.67 15.41 7.27
N ASP A 51 -12.58 16.35 7.01
CA ASP A 51 -13.55 16.23 5.91
C ASP A 51 -12.90 16.29 4.51
N SER A 52 -11.95 17.20 4.31
CA SER A 52 -11.27 17.34 3.02
C SER A 52 -10.31 16.18 2.78
N SER A 53 -9.59 15.73 3.81
CA SER A 53 -8.73 14.55 3.76
C SER A 53 -9.51 13.27 3.51
N TYR A 54 -10.63 13.07 4.19
CA TYR A 54 -11.52 11.92 3.97
C TYR A 54 -11.99 11.84 2.51
N ARG A 55 -12.45 12.96 1.94
CA ARG A 55 -12.83 13.02 0.51
C ARG A 55 -11.63 12.74 -0.41
N ARG A 56 -10.44 13.25 -0.08
CA ARG A 56 -9.22 13.02 -0.86
C ARG A 56 -8.81 11.55 -0.86
N ILE A 57 -8.86 10.87 0.30
CA ILE A 57 -8.57 9.43 0.39
C ILE A 57 -9.55 8.64 -0.48
N LYS A 58 -10.86 8.90 -0.36
CA LYS A 58 -11.86 8.21 -1.19
C LYS A 58 -11.64 8.40 -2.68
N ARG A 59 -11.39 9.63 -3.14
CA ARG A 59 -11.09 9.88 -4.56
C ARG A 59 -9.83 9.15 -5.01
N PHE A 60 -8.77 9.20 -4.19
CA PHE A 60 -7.54 8.49 -4.52
C PHE A 60 -7.79 6.99 -4.70
N LEU A 61 -8.50 6.34 -3.76
CA LEU A 61 -8.79 4.90 -3.84
C LEU A 61 -9.76 4.53 -4.96
N ALA A 62 -10.71 5.40 -5.30
CA ALA A 62 -11.67 5.16 -6.39
C ALA A 62 -11.02 5.27 -7.78
N ASP A 63 -10.09 6.21 -7.95
CA ASP A 63 -9.41 6.49 -9.22
C ASP A 63 -8.01 5.84 -9.30
N TYR A 64 -7.75 4.82 -8.48
CA TYR A 64 -6.46 4.13 -8.45
C TYR A 64 -6.47 2.93 -9.38
N ASP A 65 -5.95 3.13 -10.58
CA ASP A 65 -5.57 2.06 -11.49
C ASP A 65 -4.09 1.70 -11.22
N TYR A 66 -3.81 0.41 -11.00
CA TYR A 66 -2.47 -0.05 -10.67
C TYR A 66 -2.10 -1.30 -11.47
N SER A 67 -0.85 -1.33 -11.93
CA SER A 67 -0.24 -2.53 -12.49
C SER A 67 0.35 -3.35 -11.34
N PHE A 68 -0.06 -4.61 -11.26
CA PHE A 68 0.50 -5.57 -10.31
C PHE A 68 2.00 -5.74 -10.52
N GLU A 69 2.49 -5.64 -11.76
CA GLU A 69 3.90 -5.70 -12.11
C GLU A 69 4.68 -4.53 -11.48
N GLN A 70 4.18 -3.30 -11.63
CA GLN A 70 4.80 -2.11 -11.03
C GLN A 70 4.81 -2.17 -9.51
N LEU A 71 3.71 -2.65 -8.91
CA LEU A 71 3.63 -2.85 -7.46
C LEU A 71 4.60 -3.95 -7.00
N SER A 72 4.72 -5.04 -7.76
CA SER A 72 5.68 -6.12 -7.49
C SER A 72 7.11 -5.59 -7.47
N GLU A 73 7.51 -4.83 -8.49
CA GLU A 73 8.85 -4.22 -8.56
C GLU A 73 9.11 -3.29 -7.38
N LEU A 74 8.12 -2.46 -7.00
CA LEU A 74 8.22 -1.60 -5.83
C LEU A 74 8.43 -2.41 -4.55
N ILE A 75 7.63 -3.46 -4.32
CA ILE A 75 7.73 -4.33 -3.14
C ILE A 75 9.10 -5.03 -3.12
N LEU A 76 9.52 -5.63 -4.22
CA LEU A 76 10.82 -6.29 -4.34
C LEU A 76 11.99 -5.33 -4.06
N SER A 77 11.90 -4.09 -4.54
CA SER A 77 12.90 -3.04 -4.24
C SER A 77 12.97 -2.69 -2.74
N CYS A 78 11.93 -3.01 -1.96
CA CYS A 78 11.90 -2.80 -0.52
C CYS A 78 12.55 -3.94 0.27
N LEU A 79 12.53 -5.17 -0.25
CA LEU A 79 13.02 -6.35 0.45
C LEU A 79 14.54 -6.55 0.33
N ASP A 80 15.19 -5.91 -0.66
CA ASP A 80 16.64 -5.94 -0.91
C ASP A 80 17.24 -7.36 -0.90
N MET A 81 16.75 -8.21 -1.81
CA MET A 81 17.12 -9.62 -1.88
C MET A 81 17.64 -10.01 -3.27
N ASN A 82 18.54 -11.00 -3.30
CA ASN A 82 19.11 -11.57 -4.53
C ASN A 82 18.63 -13.01 -4.83
N ARG A 83 17.93 -13.65 -3.89
CA ARG A 83 17.32 -14.98 -4.03
C ARG A 83 15.94 -14.93 -3.40
N PHE A 84 14.99 -15.56 -4.08
CA PHE A 84 13.59 -15.58 -3.65
C PHE A 84 13.20 -16.98 -3.24
N THR A 85 12.64 -17.11 -2.04
CA THR A 85 11.90 -18.31 -1.64
C THR A 85 10.43 -17.99 -1.85
N LEU A 86 9.83 -18.65 -2.83
CA LEU A 86 8.41 -18.53 -3.12
C LEU A 86 7.65 -19.50 -2.23
N CYS A 87 6.60 -18.99 -1.59
CA CYS A 87 5.62 -19.78 -0.88
C CYS A 87 4.32 -19.77 -1.68
N MET A 88 3.42 -20.68 -1.35
CA MET A 88 2.06 -20.69 -1.88
C MET A 88 1.11 -20.84 -0.70
N ASP A 89 0.18 -19.92 -0.57
CA ASP A 89 -0.76 -19.90 0.55
C ASP A 89 -2.16 -19.49 0.09
N ARG A 90 -3.18 -19.88 0.85
CA ARG A 90 -4.56 -19.46 0.63
C ARG A 90 -4.93 -18.40 1.65
N THR A 91 -5.43 -17.27 1.18
CA THR A 91 -6.08 -16.27 2.05
C THR A 91 -7.56 -16.16 1.72
N ASN A 92 -8.40 -16.11 2.74
CA ASN A 92 -9.83 -15.87 2.61
C ASN A 92 -10.14 -14.48 3.16
N TRP A 93 -10.78 -13.67 2.34
CA TRP A 93 -11.29 -12.37 2.72
C TRP A 93 -12.81 -12.41 2.71
N GLU A 94 -13.42 -11.82 3.72
CA GLU A 94 -14.88 -11.69 3.81
C GLU A 94 -15.30 -10.26 3.47
N HIS A 95 -16.15 -10.11 2.47
CA HIS A 95 -16.84 -8.86 2.17
C HIS A 95 -18.32 -9.00 2.53
N GLY A 96 -18.67 -8.60 3.75
CA GLY A 96 -19.98 -8.91 4.32
C GLY A 96 -20.12 -10.44 4.44
N SER A 97 -21.15 -11.01 3.82
CA SER A 97 -21.34 -12.47 3.77
C SER A 97 -20.61 -13.15 2.60
N LYS A 98 -19.98 -12.38 1.71
CA LYS A 98 -19.31 -12.93 0.52
C LYS A 98 -17.87 -13.32 0.86
N ASN A 99 -17.57 -14.60 0.72
CA ASN A 99 -16.20 -15.11 0.77
C ASN A 99 -15.47 -14.80 -0.54
N ILE A 100 -14.24 -14.32 -0.41
CA ILE A 100 -13.30 -14.06 -1.50
C ILE A 100 -12.03 -14.85 -1.19
N ASN A 101 -11.83 -15.97 -1.88
CA ASN A 101 -10.67 -16.82 -1.67
C ASN A 101 -9.60 -16.49 -2.70
N TYR A 102 -8.41 -16.13 -2.23
CA TYR A 102 -7.23 -15.93 -3.05
C TYR A 102 -6.24 -17.07 -2.81
N LEU A 103 -5.72 -17.64 -3.89
CA LEU A 103 -4.47 -18.39 -3.87
C LEU A 103 -3.37 -17.40 -4.20
N VAL A 104 -2.43 -17.21 -3.28
CA VAL A 104 -1.40 -16.16 -3.35
C VAL A 104 -0.03 -16.82 -3.39
N VAL A 105 0.89 -16.23 -4.16
CA VAL A 105 2.31 -16.64 -4.20
C VAL A 105 3.14 -15.57 -3.51
N PRO A 106 3.26 -15.59 -2.17
CA PRO A 106 4.10 -14.64 -1.47
C PRO A 106 5.57 -15.04 -1.50
N ILE A 107 6.43 -14.04 -1.31
CA ILE A 107 7.84 -14.23 -1.03
C ILE A 107 8.04 -14.36 0.47
N ALA A 108 8.71 -15.44 0.91
CA ALA A 108 9.20 -15.53 2.28
C ALA A 108 10.33 -14.53 2.49
N TRP A 109 10.17 -13.66 3.49
CA TRP A 109 11.15 -12.66 3.88
C TRP A 109 11.16 -12.50 5.40
N GLN A 110 12.30 -12.79 6.00
CA GLN A 110 12.45 -12.88 7.47
C GLN A 110 11.37 -13.82 8.06
N GLU A 111 10.68 -13.38 9.11
CA GLU A 111 9.61 -14.13 9.78
C GLU A 111 8.23 -13.86 9.15
N THR A 112 8.18 -13.37 7.90
CA THR A 112 6.94 -12.95 7.22
C THR A 112 6.87 -13.47 5.79
N SER A 113 5.66 -13.48 5.23
CA SER A 113 5.42 -13.75 3.81
C SER A 113 4.77 -12.53 3.17
N THR A 114 5.45 -11.91 2.19
CA THR A 114 4.95 -10.72 1.51
C THR A 114 4.34 -11.10 0.16
N PRO A 115 3.03 -10.88 -0.05
CA PRO A 115 2.40 -11.03 -1.36
C PRO A 115 3.05 -10.09 -2.37
N ILE A 116 3.45 -10.61 -3.52
CA ILE A 116 3.95 -9.80 -4.64
C ILE A 116 2.93 -9.71 -5.77
N VAL A 117 2.06 -10.71 -5.91
CA VAL A 117 0.94 -10.76 -6.87
C VAL A 117 -0.21 -11.55 -6.28
#